data_AF-A0A926FPN8-F1
#
_entry.id   AF-A0A926FPN8-F1
#
_cell.length_a   1.000
_cell.length_b   1.000
_cell.length_c   1.000
_cell.angle_alpha   90.00
_cell.angle_beta   90.00
_cell.angle_gamma   90.00
#
_symmetry.space_group_name_H-M   'P 1'
#
loop_
_entity.id
_entity.type
_entity.pdbx_description
1 polymer ?
#
loop_
_entity_poly.entity_id
_entity_poly.type
_entity_poly.pdbx_seq_one_letter_code
_entity_poly.pdbx_strand_id
1 'polypeptide(L)' 'MKRLPPPGLVPHCPEPDFTGTTYGEAVQFIPTLQTALRRCQTQINTLNHWIEQEETTP' A
#
# COMPACT_ATOMS: atom_id res chain seq x y z
N MET A 1 11.14 2.00 25.46
CA MET A 1 11.35 3.21 24.61
C MET A 1 10.64 2.95 23.29
N LYS A 2 9.80 3.88 22.78
CA LYS A 2 9.22 3.76 21.42
C LYS A 2 10.32 3.95 20.39
N ARG A 3 10.55 2.98 19.49
CA ARG A 3 11.51 3.16 18.40
C ARG A 3 10.78 3.87 17.27
N LEU A 4 11.52 4.65 16.49
CA LEU A 4 10.96 5.24 15.29
C LEU A 4 10.86 4.15 14.22
N PRO A 5 9.80 4.13 13.40
CA PRO A 5 9.70 3.20 12.29
C PRO A 5 10.90 3.39 11.35
N PRO A 6 11.42 2.30 10.74
CA PRO A 6 12.50 2.40 9.76
C PRO A 6 12.14 3.39 8.63
N PRO A 7 13.11 4.17 8.14
CA PRO A 7 12.89 5.00 6.96
C PRO A 7 12.42 4.13 5.79
N GLY A 8 11.25 4.46 5.21
CA GLY A 8 10.64 3.67 4.14
C GLY A 8 9.66 2.58 4.59
N LEU A 9 9.36 2.46 5.90
CA LEU A 9 8.30 1.56 6.39
C LEU A 9 6.90 1.98 5.90
N VAL A 10 6.70 3.27 5.68
CA VAL A 10 5.45 3.84 5.14
C VAL A 10 5.75 4.51 3.80
N PRO A 11 5.96 3.75 2.71
CA PRO A 11 6.04 4.34 1.39
C PRO A 11 4.70 4.99 1.02
N HIS A 12 4.73 5.85 0.01
CA HIS A 12 3.48 6.34 -0.54
C HIS A 12 2.76 5.21 -1.29
N CYS A 13 1.46 5.11 -1.03
CA CYS A 13 0.58 4.20 -1.72
C CYS A 13 0.38 4.69 -3.16
N PRO A 14 0.58 3.84 -4.18
CA PRO A 14 0.28 4.25 -5.54
C PRO A 14 -1.22 4.48 -5.72
N GLU A 15 -1.61 5.69 -6.12
CA GLU A 15 -2.97 6.05 -6.48
C GLU A 15 -3.01 6.33 -7.99
N PRO A 16 -3.32 5.33 -8.82
CA PRO A 16 -3.31 5.51 -10.26
C PRO A 16 -4.58 6.26 -10.70
N ASP A 17 -4.39 7.35 -11.45
CA ASP A 17 -5.49 8.11 -12.04
C ASP A 17 -6.06 7.41 -13.27
N PHE A 18 -7.39 7.33 -13.33
CA PHE A 18 -8.10 6.86 -14.51
C PHE A 18 -8.55 8.04 -15.38
N THR A 19 -8.05 8.12 -16.61
CA THR A 19 -8.37 9.18 -17.58
C THR A 19 -9.21 8.70 -18.77
N GLY A 20 -9.64 7.44 -18.74
CA GLY A 20 -10.46 6.87 -19.80
C GLY A 20 -11.88 7.47 -19.82
N THR A 21 -12.50 7.40 -20.99
CA THR A 21 -13.85 7.98 -21.24
C THR A 21 -14.87 6.91 -21.63
N THR A 22 -14.42 5.66 -21.82
CA THR A 22 -15.26 4.54 -22.21
C THR A 22 -15.24 3.40 -21.19
N TYR A 23 -16.27 2.56 -21.22
CA TYR A 23 -16.30 1.33 -20.41
C TYR A 23 -15.17 0.36 -20.76
N GLY A 24 -14.78 0.28 -22.04
CA GLY A 24 -13.68 -0.58 -22.48
C GLY A 24 -12.35 -0.20 -21.82
N GLU A 25 -12.05 1.10 -21.77
CA GLU A 25 -10.87 1.63 -21.09
C GLU A 25 -10.93 1.38 -19.58
N ALA A 26 -12.11 1.49 -18.95
CA ALA A 26 -12.28 1.20 -17.53
C ALA A 26 -11.95 -0.26 -17.21
N VAL A 27 -12.45 -1.21 -18.02
CA VAL A 27 -12.14 -2.64 -17.84
C VAL A 27 -10.65 -2.92 -18.03
N GLN A 28 -10.02 -2.28 -19.01
CA GLN A 28 -8.58 -2.40 -19.25
C GLN A 28 -7.74 -1.80 -18.11
N PHE A 29 -8.29 -0.85 -17.34
CA PHE A 29 -7.61 -0.22 -16.21
C PHE A 29 -7.68 -1.05 -14.91
N ILE A 30 -8.61 -2.00 -14.79
CA ILE A 30 -8.78 -2.84 -13.59
C ILE A 30 -7.45 -3.50 -13.14
N PRO A 31 -6.61 -4.10 -14.00
CA PRO A 31 -5.34 -4.69 -13.58
C PRO A 31 -4.36 -3.68 -12.97
N THR A 32 -4.34 -2.44 -13.47
CA THR A 32 -3.54 -1.35 -12.91
C THR A 32 -3.99 -1.03 -11.50
N LEU A 33 -5.30 -0.86 -11.30
CA LEU A 33 -5.89 -0.60 -9.99
C LEU A 33 -5.63 -1.77 -9.02
N GLN A 34 -5.83 -3.02 -9.46
CA GLN A 34 -5.54 -4.21 -8.65
C GLN A 34 -4.07 -4.27 -8.22
N THR A 35 -3.15 -3.91 -9.11
CA THR A 35 -1.72 -3.89 -8.80
C THR A 35 -1.38 -2.82 -7.77
N ALA A 36 -1.95 -1.62 -7.92
CA ALA A 36 -1.78 -0.53 -6.96
C ALA A 36 -2.31 -0.92 -5.56
N LEU A 37 -3.52 -1.48 -5.50
CA LEU A 37 -4.14 -1.96 -4.25
C LEU A 37 -3.30 -3.06 -3.59
N ARG A 38 -2.79 -4.03 -4.36
CA ARG A 38 -1.92 -5.08 -3.81
C ARG A 38 -0.64 -4.50 -3.20
N ARG A 39 0.00 -3.55 -3.88
CA ARG A 39 1.20 -2.87 -3.35
C ARG A 39 0.90 -2.13 -2.05
N CYS A 40 -0.23 -1.41 -2.00
CA CYS A 40 -0.69 -0.76 -0.78
C CYS A 40 -0.92 -1.74 0.37
N GLN A 41 -1.61 -2.85 0.09
CA GLN A 41 -1.85 -3.88 1.11
C GLN A 41 -0.55 -4.44 1.68
N THR A 42 0.44 -4.71 0.84
CA THR A 42 1.76 -5.17 1.30
C THR A 42 2.41 -4.16 2.25
N GLN A 43 2.38 -2.87 1.92
CA GLN A 43 2.94 -1.82 2.77
C GLN A 43 2.24 -1.74 4.13
N ILE A 44 0.90 -1.80 4.14
CA ILE A 44 0.11 -1.83 5.38
C ILE A 44 0.44 -3.06 6.22
N ASN A 45 0.58 -4.23 5.60
CA ASN A 45 0.95 -5.45 6.32
C ASN A 45 2.34 -5.34 6.94
N THR A 46 3.30 -4.75 6.23
CA THR A 46 4.65 -4.50 6.75
C THR A 46 4.62 -3.53 7.93
N LEU A 47 3.83 -2.46 7.85
CA LEU A 47 3.64 -1.50 8.94
C LEU A 47 3.03 -2.19 10.17
N ASN A 48 1.93 -2.92 9.99
CA ASN A 48 1.24 -3.62 11.09
C ASN A 48 2.17 -4.63 11.76
N HIS A 49 2.93 -5.40 10.98
CA HIS A 49 3.90 -6.34 11.53
C HIS A 49 4.95 -5.62 12.38
N TRP A 50 5.46 -4.47 11.92
CA TRP A 50 6.41 -3.69 12.72
C TRP A 50 5.79 -3.17 14.03
N ILE A 51 4.54 -2.69 14.01
CA ILE A 51 3.81 -2.25 15.21
C ILE A 51 3.69 -3.42 16.21
N GLU A 52 3.26 -4.59 15.75
CA GLU A 52 3.15 -5.79 16.60
C GLU A 52 4.50 -6.20 17.21
N GLN A 53 5.59 -6.11 16.44
CA GLN A 53 6.94 -6.37 16.97
C GLN A 53 7.35 -5.34 18.04
N GLU A 54 7.04 -4.06 17.86
CA GLU A 54 7.29 -3.05 18.88
C GLU A 54 6.52 -3.31 20.18
N GLU A 55 5.25 -3.71 20.08
CA GLU A 55 4.40 -3.96 21.25
C GLU A 55 4.81 -5.22 22.02
N THR A 56 5.38 -6.21 21.34
CA THR A 56 5.80 -7.49 21.93
C THR A 56 7.26 -7.53 22.38
N THR A 57 8.04 -6.49 22.08
CA THR A 57 9.43 -6.38 22.54
C THR A 57 9.47 -5.65 23.92
N PRO A 58 9.94 -6.30 25.00
CA PRO A 58 9.96 -5.72 26.35
C PRO A 58 10.88 -4.49 26.50
#